data_AF-A0A376KJ31-F1
#
_entry.id   AF-A0A376KJ31-F1
#
_cell.length_a   1.000
_cell.length_b   1.000
_cell.length_c   1.000
_cell.angle_alpha   90.00
_cell.angle_beta   90.00
_cell.angle_gamma   90.00
#
_symmetry.space_group_name_H-M   'P 1'
#
loop_
_entity.id
_entity.type
_entity.pdbx_description
1 polymer ?
#
loop_
_entity_poly.entity_id
_entity_poly.type
_entity_poly.pdbx_seq_one_letter_code
_entity_poly.pdbx_strand_id
1 'polypeptide(L)'
;MALSSEEGKKIYDPILDGLRSAVRYDRTYFDKIVASLLPLLEKLTTGRIAELLAPDYLDMSDARPIFDWEQVIRKKAVVYIGLDALSDSEVASAVGNSMFADLVSVAGHIYKHGMHAGLPAGRGG
;
A
#
# COMPACT_ATOMS: atom_id res chain seq x y z
N MET A 1 4.38 30.21 19.27
CA MET A 1 3.37 30.39 20.34
C MET A 1 1.95 30.57 19.80
N ALA A 2 1.71 30.56 18.48
CA ALA A 2 0.39 30.78 17.86
C ALA A 2 -0.42 29.51 17.50
N LEU A 3 0.14 28.31 17.70
CA LEU A 3 -0.52 27.02 17.38
C LEU A 3 -1.11 26.31 18.61
N SER A 4 -0.98 26.90 19.80
CA SER A 4 -1.52 26.37 21.05
C SER A 4 -2.85 27.02 21.45
N SER A 5 -3.35 27.99 20.67
CA SER A 5 -4.65 28.62 20.90
C SER A 5 -5.80 27.71 20.43
N GLU A 6 -7.03 28.01 20.88
CA GLU A 6 -8.24 27.30 20.47
C GLU A 6 -8.45 27.32 18.94
N GLU A 7 -8.04 28.37 18.22
CA GLU A 7 -8.12 28.40 16.76
C GLU A 7 -7.13 27.42 16.08
N GLY A 8 -5.95 27.19 16.66
CA GLY A 8 -4.96 26.25 16.13
C GLY A 8 -5.40 24.79 16.20
N LYS A 9 -6.23 24.43 17.19
CA LYS A 9 -6.82 23.08 17.33
C LYS A 9 -7.86 22.77 16.25
N LYS A 10 -8.48 23.78 15.63
CA LYS A 10 -9.38 23.59 14.48
C LYS A 10 -8.63 23.25 13.18
N ILE A 11 -7.31 23.45 13.15
CA ILE A 11 -6.40 23.10 12.04
C ILE A 11 -5.48 21.95 12.49
N TYR A 12 -6.04 20.96 13.20
CA TYR A 12 -5.31 19.75 13.50
C TYR A 12 -5.31 18.85 12.26
N ASP A 13 -4.18 18.83 11.56
CA ASP A 13 -3.93 17.90 10.46
C ASP A 13 -3.00 16.78 10.98
N PRO A 14 -3.50 15.54 11.11
CA PRO A 14 -2.69 14.41 11.58
C PRO A 14 -1.53 14.08 10.63
N ILE A 15 -1.63 14.38 9.33
CA ILE A 15 -0.52 14.22 8.37
C ILE A 15 0.55 15.27 8.65
N LEU A 16 0.17 16.53 8.90
CA LEU A 16 1.11 17.61 9.20
C LEU A 16 1.84 17.36 10.54
N ASP A 17 1.12 16.86 11.56
CA ASP A 17 1.73 16.53 12.85
C ASP A 17 2.63 15.29 12.77
N GLY A 18 2.27 14.32 11.93
CA GLY A 18 3.11 13.17 11.58
C GLY A 18 4.40 13.60 10.88
N LEU A 19 4.32 14.47 9.86
CA LEU A 19 5.47 15.05 9.17
C LEU A 19 6.36 15.86 10.14
N ARG A 20 5.76 16.67 11.02
CA ARG A 20 6.49 17.43 12.04
C ARG A 20 7.25 16.51 13.00
N SER A 21 6.63 15.41 13.41
CA SER A 21 7.23 14.44 14.31
C SER A 21 8.35 13.66 13.64
N ALA A 22 8.20 13.33 12.35
CA ALA A 22 9.24 12.70 11.54
C ALA A 22 10.50 13.57 11.42
N VAL A 23 10.33 14.89 11.25
CA VAL A 23 11.45 15.86 11.19
C VAL A 23 12.10 16.09 12.55
N ARG A 24 11.39 15.81 13.65
CA ARG A 24 11.87 15.98 15.03
C ARG A 24 12.53 14.75 15.62
N TYR A 25 12.58 13.62 14.91
CA TYR A 25 13.37 12.48 15.37
C TYR A 25 14.82 12.90 15.57
N ASP A 26 15.45 12.40 16.64
CA ASP A 26 16.87 12.66 16.80
C ASP A 26 17.62 12.02 15.62
N ARG A 27 18.73 12.65 15.24
CA ARG A 27 19.51 12.23 14.07
C ARG A 27 19.87 10.75 14.15
N THR A 28 20.16 10.25 15.35
CA THR A 28 20.55 8.86 15.59
C THR A 28 19.40 7.85 15.41
N TYR A 29 18.16 8.20 15.76
CA TYR A 29 16.98 7.36 15.53
C TYR A 29 16.57 7.38 14.06
N PHE A 30 16.65 8.54 13.42
CA PHE A 30 16.46 8.64 11.97
C PHE A 30 17.48 7.79 11.21
N ASP A 31 18.77 7.89 11.56
CA ASP A 31 19.84 7.09 10.95
C ASP A 31 19.61 5.58 11.14
N LYS A 32 19.07 5.15 12.29
CA LYS A 32 18.73 3.73 12.54
C LYS A 32 17.57 3.24 11.68
N ILE A 33 16.52 4.05 11.50
CA ILE A 33 15.38 3.69 10.65
C ILE A 33 15.83 3.65 9.19
N VAL A 34 16.55 4.67 8.74
CA VAL A 34 17.03 4.77 7.36
C VAL A 34 17.98 3.63 7.02
N ALA A 35 18.84 3.21 7.96
CA ALA A 35 19.79 2.11 7.76
C ALA A 35 19.11 0.76 7.44
N SER A 36 17.91 0.49 7.94
CA SER A 36 17.16 -0.74 7.62
C SER A 36 16.07 -0.54 6.56
N LEU A 37 15.45 0.65 6.53
CA LEU A 37 14.37 0.96 5.61
C LEU A 37 14.86 1.14 4.17
N LEU A 38 15.99 1.83 3.95
CA LEU A 38 16.49 2.03 2.58
C LEU A 38 16.85 0.71 1.90
N PRO A 39 17.62 -0.21 2.51
CA PRO A 39 17.89 -1.52 1.90
C PRO A 39 16.62 -2.32 1.65
N LEU A 40 15.63 -2.25 2.55
CA LEU A 40 14.34 -2.92 2.34
C LEU A 40 13.61 -2.33 1.13
N LEU A 41 13.54 -1.00 0.99
CA LEU A 41 12.93 -0.33 -0.15
C LEU A 41 13.67 -0.64 -1.46
N GLU A 42 14.99 -0.70 -1.45
CA GLU A 42 15.78 -1.12 -2.61
C GLU A 42 15.46 -2.57 -3.01
N LYS A 43 15.36 -3.49 -2.04
CA LYS A 43 14.98 -4.88 -2.31
C LYS A 43 13.54 -5.02 -2.84
N LEU A 44 12.62 -4.19 -2.37
CA LEU A 44 11.22 -4.19 -2.84
C LEU A 44 11.03 -3.54 -4.22
N THR A 45 11.91 -2.61 -4.59
CA THR A 45 11.83 -1.86 -5.85
C THR A 45 12.77 -2.38 -6.94
N THR A 46 13.41 -3.53 -6.72
CA THR A 46 14.30 -4.16 -7.71
C THR A 46 13.72 -5.43 -8.31
N GLY A 47 14.01 -5.65 -9.59
CA GLY A 47 13.66 -6.86 -10.32
C GLY A 47 12.15 -7.09 -10.45
N ARG A 48 11.75 -8.37 -10.42
CA ARG A 48 10.37 -8.81 -10.68
C ARG A 48 9.36 -8.39 -9.61
N ILE A 49 9.80 -8.18 -8.36
CA ILE A 49 8.92 -7.78 -7.26
C ILE A 49 8.46 -6.34 -7.46
N ALA A 50 9.35 -5.47 -7.94
CA ALA A 50 9.03 -4.09 -8.27
C ALA A 50 7.89 -3.98 -9.28
N GLU A 51 7.95 -4.81 -10.32
CA GLU A 51 6.93 -4.86 -11.39
C GLU A 51 5.56 -5.32 -10.87
N LEU A 52 5.51 -6.08 -9.75
CA LEU A 52 4.26 -6.47 -9.10
C LEU A 52 3.70 -5.36 -8.20
N LEU A 53 4.57 -4.64 -7.49
CA LEU A 53 4.17 -3.57 -6.58
C LEU A 53 3.85 -2.26 -7.31
N ALA A 54 4.55 -2.00 -8.42
CA ALA A 54 4.46 -0.78 -9.22
C ALA A 54 4.50 -1.14 -10.72
N PRO A 55 3.39 -1.66 -11.28
CA PRO A 55 3.33 -1.99 -12.71
C PRO A 55 3.42 -0.74 -13.59
N ASP A 56 4.08 -0.86 -14.75
CA ASP A 56 4.12 0.19 -15.75
C ASP A 56 2.89 0.09 -16.66
N TYR A 57 1.98 1.06 -16.54
CA TYR A 57 0.75 1.13 -17.33
C TYR A 57 0.98 1.57 -18.78
N LEU A 58 2.17 2.08 -19.11
CA LEU A 58 2.53 2.57 -20.43
C LEU A 58 3.31 1.54 -21.25
N ASP A 59 3.76 0.46 -20.63
CA ASP A 59 4.46 -0.62 -21.33
C ASP A 59 3.46 -1.53 -22.07
N MET A 60 3.20 -1.21 -23.33
CA MET A 60 2.35 -2.02 -24.20
C MET A 60 2.99 -3.35 -24.62
N SER A 61 4.27 -3.57 -24.32
CA SER A 61 4.97 -4.84 -24.58
C SER A 61 4.86 -5.82 -23.41
N ASP A 62 4.42 -5.36 -22.23
CA ASP A 62 4.15 -6.21 -21.09
C ASP A 62 2.80 -6.94 -21.28
N ALA A 63 2.87 -8.24 -21.57
CA ALA A 63 1.69 -9.08 -21.73
C ALA A 63 1.01 -9.45 -20.41
N ARG A 64 1.59 -9.09 -19.26
CA ARG A 64 1.00 -9.42 -17.95
C ARG A 64 -0.25 -8.58 -17.69
N PRO A 65 -1.35 -9.19 -17.27
CA PRO A 65 -2.53 -8.43 -16.88
C PRO A 65 -2.26 -7.68 -15.58
N ILE A 66 -2.40 -6.36 -15.61
CA ILE A 66 -2.48 -5.55 -14.38
C ILE A 66 -3.85 -5.80 -13.75
N PHE A 67 -3.88 -6.14 -12.47
CA PHE A 67 -5.11 -6.42 -11.73
C PHE A 67 -5.06 -5.82 -10.32
N ASP A 68 -6.24 -5.62 -9.75
CA ASP A 68 -6.42 -5.28 -8.34
C ASP A 68 -7.29 -6.36 -7.65
N TRP A 69 -7.31 -6.37 -6.32
CA TRP A 69 -8.08 -7.38 -5.55
C TRP A 69 -9.57 -7.32 -5.84
N GLU A 70 -10.08 -6.12 -6.10
CA GLU A 70 -11.48 -5.88 -6.42
C GLU A 70 -11.89 -6.59 -7.72
N GLN A 71 -11.05 -6.51 -8.77
CA GLN A 71 -11.22 -7.23 -10.03
C GLN A 71 -11.09 -8.74 -9.84
N VAL A 72 -10.12 -9.20 -9.06
CA VAL A 72 -9.92 -10.62 -8.75
C VAL A 72 -11.16 -11.22 -8.09
N ILE A 73 -11.68 -10.56 -7.05
CA ILE A 73 -12.85 -11.00 -6.29
C ILE A 73 -14.09 -11.02 -7.19
N ARG A 74 -14.34 -9.93 -7.96
CA ARG A 74 -15.49 -9.85 -8.86
C ARG A 74 -15.48 -10.91 -9.95
N LYS A 75 -14.31 -11.26 -10.48
CA LYS A 75 -14.12 -12.31 -11.49
C LYS A 75 -14.09 -13.72 -10.89
N LYS A 76 -14.15 -13.87 -9.56
CA LYS A 76 -13.94 -15.15 -8.85
C LYS A 76 -12.63 -15.84 -9.27
N ALA A 77 -11.59 -15.05 -9.51
CA ALA A 77 -10.30 -15.54 -9.95
C ALA A 77 -9.51 -16.18 -8.80
N VAL A 78 -8.59 -17.08 -9.15
CA VAL A 78 -7.65 -17.70 -8.21
C VAL A 78 -6.28 -17.03 -8.40
N VAL A 79 -5.67 -16.55 -7.32
CA VAL A 79 -4.36 -15.91 -7.34
C VAL A 79 -3.33 -16.84 -6.71
N TYR A 80 -2.28 -17.17 -7.46
CA TYR A 80 -1.13 -17.91 -6.98
C TYR A 80 0.01 -16.94 -6.68
N ILE A 81 0.64 -17.10 -5.52
CA ILE A 81 1.65 -16.15 -5.02
C ILE A 81 2.94 -16.93 -4.72
N GLY A 82 4.00 -16.64 -5.47
CA GLY A 82 5.34 -17.18 -5.24
C GLY A 82 6.31 -16.05 -4.89
N LEU A 83 6.62 -15.89 -3.60
CA LEU A 83 7.45 -14.78 -3.10
C LEU A 83 8.94 -15.09 -3.02
N ASP A 84 9.35 -16.29 -3.47
CA ASP A 84 10.74 -16.76 -3.38
C ASP A 84 11.33 -16.67 -1.95
N ALA A 85 10.53 -17.06 -0.95
CA ALA A 85 10.88 -16.94 0.46
C ALA A 85 12.09 -17.78 0.90
N LEU A 86 12.49 -18.79 0.12
CA LEU A 86 13.73 -19.54 0.37
C LEU A 86 14.98 -18.70 0.09
N SER A 87 14.92 -17.79 -0.88
CA SER A 87 16.05 -16.94 -1.27
C SER A 87 16.17 -15.71 -0.37
N ASP A 88 15.06 -15.02 -0.09
CA ASP A 88 15.02 -13.88 0.81
C ASP A 88 13.69 -13.85 1.61
N SER A 89 13.72 -14.37 2.83
CA SER A 89 12.54 -14.45 3.69
C SER A 89 12.06 -13.09 4.22
N GLU A 90 12.96 -12.11 4.31
CA GLU A 90 12.65 -10.76 4.80
C GLU A 90 11.83 -10.00 3.76
N VAL A 91 12.27 -10.03 2.50
CA VAL A 91 11.54 -9.45 1.37
C VAL A 91 10.21 -10.17 1.18
N ALA A 92 10.22 -11.51 1.18
CA ALA A 92 8.99 -12.27 1.05
C ALA A 92 7.96 -11.92 2.15
N SER A 93 8.41 -11.78 3.40
CA SER A 93 7.51 -11.36 4.49
C SER A 93 6.99 -9.94 4.29
N ALA A 94 7.84 -9.00 3.87
CA ALA A 94 7.45 -7.61 3.63
C ALA A 94 6.42 -7.49 2.49
N VAL A 95 6.66 -8.16 1.37
CA VAL A 95 5.75 -8.19 0.21
C VAL A 95 4.45 -8.89 0.58
N GLY A 96 4.52 -10.06 1.22
CA GLY A 96 3.35 -10.82 1.64
C GLY A 96 2.46 -10.05 2.62
N ASN A 97 3.06 -9.39 3.62
CA ASN A 97 2.31 -8.56 4.56
C ASN A 97 1.65 -7.36 3.87
N SER A 98 2.34 -6.70 2.95
CA SER A 98 1.78 -5.58 2.18
C SER A 98 0.59 -6.03 1.32
N MET A 99 0.73 -7.18 0.66
CA MET A 99 -0.32 -7.79 -0.14
C MET A 99 -1.55 -8.18 0.70
N PHE A 100 -1.35 -8.79 1.87
CA PHE A 100 -2.45 -9.12 2.78
C PHE A 100 -3.12 -7.88 3.37
N ALA A 101 -2.36 -6.84 3.70
CA ALA A 101 -2.92 -5.59 4.19
C ALA A 101 -3.89 -4.96 3.17
N ASP A 102 -3.51 -4.97 1.89
CA ASP A 102 -4.38 -4.49 0.81
C ASP A 102 -5.65 -5.35 0.65
N LEU A 103 -5.50 -6.69 0.65
CA LEU A 103 -6.65 -7.60 0.58
C LEU A 103 -7.63 -7.41 1.76
N VAL A 104 -7.12 -7.25 2.99
CA VAL A 104 -7.92 -7.00 4.19
C VAL A 104 -8.64 -5.65 4.09
N SER A 105 -7.97 -4.63 3.56
CA SER A 105 -8.56 -3.32 3.29
C SER A 105 -9.74 -3.43 2.33
N VAL A 106 -9.56 -4.13 1.21
CA VAL A 106 -10.62 -4.38 0.21
C VAL A 106 -11.77 -5.20 0.80
N ALA A 107 -11.47 -6.22 1.61
CA ALA A 107 -12.50 -6.98 2.32
C ALA A 107 -13.32 -6.11 3.28
N GLY A 108 -12.66 -5.21 4.02
CA GLY A 108 -13.31 -4.23 4.89
C GLY A 108 -14.19 -3.25 4.11
N HIS A 109 -13.71 -2.79 2.95
CA HIS A 109 -14.50 -1.94 2.04
C HIS A 109 -15.75 -2.66 1.54
N ILE A 110 -15.61 -3.90 1.06
CA ILE A 110 -16.72 -4.74 0.60
C ILE A 110 -17.72 -5.00 1.72
N TYR A 111 -17.26 -5.28 2.94
CA TYR A 111 -18.12 -5.48 4.09
C TYR A 111 -18.98 -4.26 4.38
N LYS A 112 -18.41 -3.06 4.28
CA LYS A 112 -19.09 -1.80 4.60
C LYS A 112 -20.00 -1.28 3.49
N HIS A 113 -19.60 -1.45 2.23
CA HIS A 113 -20.25 -0.80 1.09
C HIS A 113 -20.87 -1.78 0.07
N GLY A 114 -20.61 -3.09 0.22
CA GLY A 114 -21.03 -4.13 -0.73
C GLY A 114 -20.11 -4.21 -1.95
N MET A 115 -20.22 -5.31 -2.71
CA MET A 115 -19.34 -5.56 -3.87
C MET A 115 -19.61 -4.67 -5.10
N HIS A 116 -20.72 -3.94 -5.09
CA HIS A 116 -21.14 -3.06 -6.20
C HIS A 116 -21.04 -1.58 -5.85
N ALA A 117 -20.35 -1.23 -4.77
CA ALA A 117 -20.13 0.16 -4.39
C ALA A 117 -19.49 0.95 -5.56
N GLY A 118 -20.12 2.05 -5.96
CA GLY A 118 -19.64 2.91 -7.06
C GLY A 118 -20.11 2.51 -8.47
N LEU A 119 -20.76 1.36 -8.65
CA LEU A 119 -21.44 1.06 -9.92
C LEU A 119 -22.79 1.79 -9.97
N PRO A 120 -23.17 2.40 -11.11
CA PRO A 120 -24.50 2.95 -11.26
C PRO A 120 -25.51 1.84 -10.97
N ALA A 121 -26.44 2.09 -10.06
CA ALA A 121 -27.49 1.14 -9.72
C ALA A 121 -28.16 0.72 -11.04
N GLY A 122 -27.94 -0.53 -11.44
CA GLY A 122 -28.51 -1.08 -12.65
C GLY A 122 -30.02 -0.88 -12.56
N ARG A 123 -30.56 -0.02 -13.43
CA ARG A 123 -31.99 0.16 -13.59
C ARG A 123 -32.50 -1.20 -14.05
N GLY A 124 -33.15 -1.93 -13.14
CA GLY A 124 -33.82 -3.19 -13.47
C GLY A 124 -34.76 -2.96 -14.64
N GLY A 125 -34.62 -3.81 -15.66
CA GLY A 125 -35.66 -4.04 -16.66
C GLY A 125 -36.64 -5.07 -16.14
#